data_AF-A0A9W4JJE6-F1
#
_entry.id   AF-A0A9W4JJE6-F1
#
_cell.length_a   1.000
_cell.length_b   1.000
_cell.length_c   1.000
_cell.angle_alpha   90.00
_cell.angle_beta   90.00
_cell.angle_gamma   90.00
#
_symmetry.space_group_name_H-M   'P 1'
#
loop_
_entity.id
_entity.type
_entity.pdbx_description
1 polymer ?
#
loop_
_entity_poly.entity_id
_entity_poly.type
_entity_poly.pdbx_seq_one_letter_code
_entity_poly.pdbx_strand_id
1 'polypeptide(L)'
;MKSGPRMEALINDHQGQDLDILLIQEPSITTYRTHVNHSAWRLYRPTTQTDAVRFRSLIYVNRRISTSSHRQIPCNHPDVVAIKIWTTFSNSFLFCLHTSSTALYGR
;
A
#
# COMPACT_ATOMS: atom_id res chain seq x y z
N MET A 1 18.57 -0.61 -6.82
CA MET A 1 18.35 -0.18 -5.43
C MET A 1 17.72 -1.35 -4.71
N LYS A 2 18.39 -1.88 -3.67
CA LYS A 2 17.84 -2.90 -2.79
C LYS A 2 16.62 -2.31 -2.08
N SER A 3 15.70 -3.13 -1.57
CA SER A 3 14.75 -2.66 -0.55
C SER A 3 15.68 -2.23 0.54
N GLY A 4 15.74 -0.93 0.80
CA GLY A 4 16.57 -0.48 1.89
C GLY A 4 16.08 -1.23 3.14
N PRO A 5 16.95 -1.55 4.11
CA PRO A 5 16.57 -2.13 5.40
C PRO A 5 15.36 -1.42 6.05
N ARG A 6 15.05 -0.19 5.62
CA ARG A 6 13.88 0.62 5.99
C ARG A 6 12.51 0.00 5.72
N MET A 7 12.21 -0.54 4.52
CA MET A 7 10.87 -1.08 4.26
C MET A 7 10.65 -2.40 4.98
N GLU A 8 11.68 -3.24 5.04
CA GLU A 8 11.65 -4.46 5.84
C GLU A 8 11.53 -4.12 7.32
N ALA A 9 12.31 -3.16 7.84
CA ALA A 9 12.17 -2.71 9.23
C ALA A 9 10.76 -2.18 9.53
N LEU A 10 10.18 -1.36 8.64
CA LEU A 10 8.83 -0.81 8.83
C LEU A 10 7.77 -1.92 8.90
N ILE A 11 7.86 -2.91 8.01
CA ILE A 11 6.85 -3.97 7.91
C ILE A 11 7.02 -5.04 9.00
N ASN A 12 8.24 -5.23 9.51
CA ASN A 12 8.56 -6.11 10.64
C ASN A 12 8.40 -5.44 12.01
N ASP A 13 8.25 -4.12 12.06
CA ASP A 13 8.15 -3.38 13.32
C ASP A 13 7.00 -3.88 14.18
N HIS A 14 7.29 -4.22 15.43
CA HIS A 14 6.32 -4.82 16.35
C HIS A 14 5.19 -3.85 16.70
N GLN A 15 5.47 -2.55 16.83
CA GLN A 15 4.42 -1.56 17.09
C GLN A 15 3.52 -1.41 15.85
N GLY A 16 4.09 -1.50 14.65
CA GLY A 16 3.34 -1.54 13.40
C GLY A 16 2.34 -2.70 13.32
N GLN A 17 2.59 -3.85 13.97
CA GLN A 17 1.69 -5.01 13.95
C GLN A 17 0.36 -4.75 14.68
N ASP A 18 0.28 -3.73 15.54
CA ASP A 18 -0.96 -3.31 16.18
C ASP A 18 -1.87 -2.50 15.25
N LEU A 19 -1.36 -2.07 14.09
CA LEU A 19 -2.14 -1.36 13.09
C LEU A 19 -2.94 -2.33 12.21
N ASP A 20 -4.14 -1.90 11.86
CA ASP A 20 -5.03 -2.63 10.95
C ASP A 20 -4.61 -2.48 9.49
N ILE A 21 -4.19 -1.27 9.11
CA ILE A 21 -3.92 -0.89 7.72
C ILE A 21 -2.76 0.11 7.67
N LEU A 22 -1.85 -0.09 6.72
CA LEU A 22 -0.77 0.83 6.38
C LEU A 22 -0.94 1.33 4.95
N LEU A 23 -0.88 2.65 4.77
CA LEU A 23 -0.86 3.30 3.47
C LEU A 23 0.57 3.79 3.23
N ILE A 24 1.24 3.24 2.21
CA ILE A 24 2.65 3.52 1.94
C ILE A 24 2.78 4.20 0.57
N GLN A 25 3.35 5.40 0.58
CA GLN A 25 3.78 6.11 -0.61
C GLN A 25 5.28 5.95 -0.83
N GLU A 26 5.71 6.01 -2.09
CA GLU A 26 7.11 5.92 -2.48
C GLU A 26 7.86 4.72 -1.87
N PRO A 27 7.28 3.49 -1.89
CA PRO A 27 7.95 2.33 -1.31
C PRO A 27 9.31 2.13 -1.99
N SER A 28 10.33 1.84 -1.20
CA SER A 28 11.60 1.37 -1.73
C SER A 28 11.39 -0.02 -2.32
N ILE A 29 11.85 -0.24 -3.55
CA ILE A 29 11.72 -1.53 -4.23
C ILE A 29 12.82 -2.49 -3.77
N THR A 30 12.52 -3.79 -3.66
CA THR A 30 13.54 -4.78 -3.28
C THR A 30 14.63 -4.91 -4.34
N THR A 31 15.75 -5.56 -3.98
CA THR A 31 16.80 -5.95 -4.94
C THR A 31 16.22 -6.72 -6.14
N TYR A 32 15.15 -7.48 -5.89
CA TYR A 32 14.45 -8.31 -6.86
C TYR A 32 13.32 -7.58 -7.57
N ARG A 33 13.24 -6.24 -7.44
CA ARG A 33 12.15 -5.41 -7.98
C ARG A 33 10.76 -5.84 -7.51
N THR A 34 10.69 -6.49 -6.35
CA THR A 34 9.43 -6.89 -5.73
C THR A 34 9.12 -5.97 -4.57
N HIS A 35 7.85 -5.86 -4.22
CA HIS A 35 7.45 -5.26 -2.95
C HIS A 35 7.55 -6.31 -1.83
N VAL A 36 7.84 -5.87 -0.62
CA VAL A 36 8.07 -6.75 0.53
C VAL A 36 6.77 -7.46 0.89
N ASN A 37 6.72 -8.78 0.66
CA ASN A 37 5.67 -9.62 1.22
C ASN A 37 6.06 -9.98 2.65
N HIS A 38 5.09 -9.93 3.57
CA HIS A 38 5.30 -10.27 4.97
C HIS A 38 4.18 -11.17 5.47
N SER A 39 4.48 -12.05 6.42
CA SER A 39 3.53 -13.03 6.94
C SER A 39 2.32 -12.37 7.62
N ALA A 40 2.53 -11.28 8.34
CA ALA A 40 1.47 -10.54 9.04
C ALA A 40 0.63 -9.63 8.13
N TRP A 41 1.10 -9.35 6.91
CA TRP A 41 0.48 -8.34 6.04
C TRP A 41 -0.01 -8.93 4.73
N ARG A 42 -1.10 -8.38 4.21
CA ARG A 42 -1.61 -8.61 2.87
C ARG A 42 -1.40 -7.33 2.05
N LEU A 43 -0.73 -7.46 0.93
CA LEU A 43 -0.34 -6.33 0.09
C LEU A 43 -1.33 -6.13 -1.07
N TYR A 44 -1.85 -4.91 -1.18
CA TYR A 44 -2.59 -4.38 -2.33
C TYR A 44 -1.72 -3.41 -3.12
N ARG A 45 -1.73 -3.56 -4.44
CA ARG A 45 -0.93 -2.79 -5.41
C ARG A 45 -1.87 -2.16 -6.45
N PRO A 46 -1.47 -1.13 -7.19
CA PRO A 46 -2.29 -0.57 -8.26
C PRO A 46 -2.79 -1.67 -9.21
N THR A 47 -4.06 -1.56 -9.63
CA THR A 47 -4.68 -2.56 -10.54
C THR A 47 -4.32 -2.32 -12.00
N THR A 48 -3.89 -1.10 -12.34
CA THR A 48 -3.42 -0.80 -13.69
C THR A 48 -2.17 -1.61 -13.99
N GLN A 49 -2.23 -2.44 -15.03
CA GLN A 49 -1.04 -3.06 -15.59
C GLN A 49 -0.23 -1.97 -16.27
N THR A 50 0.95 -1.70 -15.73
CA THR A 50 1.94 -0.84 -16.35
C THR A 50 3.24 -1.61 -16.48
N ASP A 51 3.98 -1.36 -17.56
CA ASP A 51 5.39 -1.78 -17.65
C ASP A 51 6.28 -1.08 -16.61
N ALA A 52 5.71 -0.17 -15.81
CA ALA A 52 6.41 0.47 -14.71
C ALA A 52 6.86 -0.59 -13.70
N VAL A 53 8.17 -0.66 -13.54
CA VAL A 53 8.87 -1.55 -12.61
C VAL A 53 8.52 -1.24 -11.15
N ARG A 54 7.91 -0.09 -10.85
CA ARG A 54 7.73 0.42 -9.48
C ARG A 54 6.35 1.04 -9.29
N PHE A 55 5.56 0.45 -8.39
CA PHE A 55 4.36 1.10 -7.86
C PHE A 55 4.73 2.15 -6.82
N ARG A 56 4.10 3.32 -6.88
CA ARG A 56 4.37 4.46 -5.98
C ARG A 56 3.42 4.54 -4.79
N SER A 57 2.38 3.70 -4.79
CA SER A 57 1.39 3.60 -3.72
C SER A 57 1.11 2.13 -3.42
N LEU A 58 1.02 1.79 -2.14
CA LEU A 58 0.68 0.45 -1.65
C LEU A 58 -0.26 0.54 -0.46
N ILE A 59 -1.10 -0.47 -0.29
CA ILE A 59 -1.87 -0.65 0.96
C ILE A 59 -1.49 -2.02 1.54
N TYR A 60 -1.05 -2.05 2.79
CA TYR A 60 -0.95 -3.29 3.55
C TYR A 60 -2.15 -3.40 4.49
N VAL A 61 -2.86 -4.52 4.43
CA VAL A 61 -3.93 -4.87 5.37
C VAL A 61 -3.40 -5.96 6.29
N ASN A 62 -3.53 -5.77 7.60
CA ASN A 62 -3.13 -6.76 8.57
C ASN A 62 -3.95 -8.04 8.38
N ARG A 63 -3.30 -9.20 8.35
CA ARG A 63 -3.98 -10.49 8.13
C ARG A 63 -4.89 -10.91 9.27
N ARG A 64 -4.86 -10.22 10.42
CA ARG A 64 -5.88 -10.36 11.47
C ARG A 64 -7.27 -9.95 10.98
N ILE A 65 -7.35 -9.10 9.95
CA ILE A 65 -8.60 -8.72 9.31
C ILE A 65 -8.98 -9.77 8.28
N SER A 66 -10.20 -10.29 8.40
CA SER A 66 -10.70 -11.32 7.48
C SER A 66 -10.70 -10.84 6.03
N THR A 67 -10.29 -11.73 5.13
CA THR A 67 -10.33 -11.48 3.68
C THR A 67 -11.74 -11.37 3.12
N SER A 68 -12.75 -11.78 3.89
CA SER A 68 -14.17 -11.54 3.60
C SER A 68 -14.66 -10.17 4.07
N SER A 69 -13.81 -9.34 4.68
CA SER A 69 -14.13 -8.02 5.20
C SER A 69 -13.47 -6.88 4.42
N HIS A 70 -12.70 -7.20 3.38
CA HIS A 70 -12.13 -6.18 2.51
C HIS A 70 -11.89 -6.73 1.09
N ARG A 71 -11.92 -5.84 0.10
CA ARG A 71 -11.63 -6.16 -1.31
C ARG A 71 -10.94 -5.01 -1.99
N GLN A 72 -10.12 -5.34 -2.98
CA GLN A 72 -9.55 -4.33 -3.85
C GLN A 72 -10.61 -3.71 -4.76
N ILE A 73 -10.48 -2.42 -5.02
CA ILE A 73 -11.26 -1.71 -6.01
C ILE A 73 -10.34 -1.38 -7.18
N PRO A 74 -10.74 -1.70 -8.43
CA PRO A 74 -10.00 -1.26 -9.60
C PRO A 74 -9.96 0.26 -9.70
N CYS A 75 -8.75 0.79 -9.88
CA CYS A 75 -8.52 2.18 -10.23
C CYS A 75 -7.69 2.22 -11.51
N ASN A 76 -8.09 3.06 -12.46
CA ASN A 76 -7.37 3.23 -13.72
C ASN A 76 -6.26 4.28 -13.60
N HIS A 77 -5.40 4.14 -12.60
CA HIS A 77 -4.25 5.03 -12.40
C HIS A 77 -3.11 4.28 -11.70
N PRO A 78 -1.86 4.36 -12.21
CA PRO A 78 -0.72 3.62 -11.67
C PRO A 78 -0.29 4.04 -10.27
N ASP A 79 -0.65 5.26 -9.87
CA ASP A 79 -0.30 5.80 -8.55
C ASP A 79 -1.44 5.69 -7.53
N VAL A 80 -2.52 4.98 -7.84
CA VAL A 80 -3.68 4.83 -6.96
C VAL A 80 -3.90 3.37 -6.60
N VAL A 81 -4.00 3.10 -5.30
CA VAL A 81 -4.48 1.83 -4.75
C VAL A 81 -5.72 2.12 -3.94
N ALA A 82 -6.77 1.35 -4.19
CA ALA A 82 -8.01 1.47 -3.45
C ALA A 82 -8.48 0.13 -2.91
N ILE A 83 -8.98 0.14 -1.68
CA ILE A 83 -9.69 -0.99 -1.09
C ILE A 83 -11.03 -0.52 -0.53
N LYS A 84 -12.02 -1.40 -0.59
CA LYS A 84 -13.21 -1.32 0.24
C LYS A 84 -12.96 -2.18 1.46
N ILE A 85 -13.22 -1.67 2.65
CA ILE A 85 -13.25 -2.43 3.90
C ILE A 85 -14.63 -2.28 4.53
N TRP A 86 -15.12 -3.32 5.17
CA TRP A 86 -16.41 -3.29 5.85
C TRP A 86 -16.35 -4.05 7.18
N THR A 87 -17.08 -3.49 8.13
CA THR A 87 -17.37 -4.10 9.43
C THR A 87 -18.87 -4.40 9.49
N THR A 88 -19.34 -4.92 10.62
CA THR A 88 -20.77 -5.05 10.90
C THR A 88 -21.50 -3.70 10.97
N PHE A 89 -20.78 -2.59 11.19
CA PHE A 89 -21.35 -1.28 11.44
C PHE A 89 -21.13 -0.27 10.31
N SER A 90 -20.11 -0.47 9.48
CA SER A 90 -19.70 0.52 8.49
C SER A 90 -19.06 -0.09 7.24
N ASN A 91 -19.12 0.68 6.16
CA ASN A 91 -18.37 0.43 4.94
C ASN A 91 -17.49 1.65 4.68
N SER A 92 -16.20 1.42 4.46
CA SER A 92 -15.22 2.49 4.21
C SER A 92 -14.45 2.20 2.93
N PHE A 93 -14.11 3.27 2.22
CA PHE A 93 -13.27 3.25 1.04
C PHE A 93 -11.95 3.90 1.41
N LEU A 94 -10.84 3.20 1.17
CA LEU A 94 -9.50 3.68 1.48
C LEU A 94 -8.73 3.82 0.18
N PHE A 95 -8.19 5.01 -0.04
CA PHE A 95 -7.39 5.35 -1.20
C PHE A 95 -5.99 5.74 -0.77
N CYS A 96 -4.98 5.05 -1.28
CA CYS A 96 -3.59 5.45 -1.21
C CYS A 96 -3.21 5.98 -2.59
N LEU A 97 -3.02 7.30 -2.68
CA LEU A 97 -2.61 7.98 -3.90
C LEU A 97 -1.28 8.68 -3.69
N HIS A 98 -0.43 8.67 -4.70
CA HIS A 98 0.75 9.52 -4.75
C HIS A 98 0.47 10.69 -5.68
N THR A 99 0.52 11.91 -5.16
CA THR A 99 0.46 13.13 -5.96
C THR A 99 1.88 13.61 -6.23
N SER A 100 2.16 13.99 -7.48
CA SER A 100 3.41 14.66 -7.81
C SER A 100 3.57 15.88 -6.90
N SER A 101 4.73 15.98 -6.23
CA SER A 101 5.07 17.17 -5.47
C SER A 101 5.37 18.31 -6.46
N THR A 102 4.33 19.02 -6.90
CA THR A 102 4.54 20.32 -7.52
C THR A 102 4.89 21.29 -6.41
N ALA A 103 6.06 21.93 -6.51
CA ALA A 103 6.44 22.96 -5.56
C ALA A 103 5.37 24.06 -5.57
N LEU A 104 4.82 24.37 -4.39
CA LEU A 104 3.96 25.53 -4.19
C LEU A 104 4.84 26.81 -4.18
N TYR A 105 5.64 27.02 -5.23
CA TYR A 105 6.20 28.35 -5.47
C TYR A 105 5.08 29.20 -6.05
N GLY A 106 4.65 30.18 -5.25
CA GLY A 106 3.54 31.09 -5.52
C GLY A 106 3.66 31.79 -6.86
N ARG A 107 2.50 32.07 -7.46
CA ARG A 107 2.37 33.18 -8.40
C ARG A 107 2.23 34.48 -7.63
#